data_AF-A0A3C1EUD6-F1
#
_entry.id   AF-A0A3C1EUD6-F1
#
_cell.length_a   1.000
_cell.length_b   1.000
_cell.length_c   1.000
_cell.angle_alpha   90.00
_cell.angle_beta   90.00
_cell.angle_gamma   90.00
#
_symmetry.space_group_name_H-M   'P 1'
#
loop_
_entity.id
_entity.type
_entity.pdbx_description
1 polymer ?
#
loop_
_entity_poly.entity_id
_entity_poly.type
_entity_poly.pdbx_seq_one_letter_code
_entity_poly.pdbx_strand_id
1 'polypeptide(L)'
;MKDKVFPKLPDQDDFLMDLQNSNYSPLTIHNYARDLCIFAVFLNFRGVEFKDVSKKDISMYKGYLKAGEHLKDLDRIRKEFVKNAGIQAISGAKAASDDLSDDTDMGAMNTPSKAPVFEVSFLESLYNRVYGSLGIFERPMNTNARKKSGLDVNSINRMLSSVRSYLKFRVKWDLEIPLPADAVDMMKGEKRVKKVASLQDLTALIESPLEFESDERVAIRNRCMLEMLFASGMRI
;
A
#
# COMPACT_ATOMS: atom_id res chain seq x y z
N MET A 1 13.11 -12.77 20.21
CA MET A 1 12.26 -13.22 19.10
C MET A 1 13.15 -13.32 17.87
N LYS A 2 13.05 -14.41 17.08
CA LYS A 2 13.79 -14.51 15.81
C LYS A 2 13.40 -13.31 14.95
N ASP A 3 14.38 -12.51 14.55
CA ASP A 3 14.16 -11.31 13.74
C ASP A 3 13.22 -11.64 12.59
N LYS A 4 12.11 -10.91 12.49
CA LYS A 4 11.22 -11.03 11.33
C LYS A 4 11.98 -10.44 10.14
N VAL A 5 12.83 -11.22 9.48
CA VAL A 5 13.67 -10.73 8.38
C VAL A 5 12.83 -10.65 7.10
N PHE A 6 12.07 -9.58 6.96
CA PHE A 6 11.55 -9.15 5.67
C PHE A 6 12.49 -8.08 5.09
N PRO A 7 12.69 -8.04 3.75
CA PRO A 7 13.56 -7.05 3.15
C PRO A 7 13.10 -5.62 3.47
N LYS A 8 14.01 -4.82 4.00
CA LYS A 8 13.84 -3.39 4.25
C LYS A 8 14.98 -2.62 3.62
N LEU A 9 14.72 -1.36 3.26
CA LEU A 9 15.79 -0.43 2.91
C LEU A 9 16.51 0.05 4.19
N PRO A 10 17.77 0.51 4.09
CA PRO A 10 18.46 1.12 5.23
C PRO A 10 17.65 2.29 5.81
N ASP A 11 17.58 2.47 7.12
CA ASP A 11 16.90 3.63 7.75
C ASP A 11 15.42 3.81 7.32
N GLN A 12 14.77 2.73 6.85
CA GLN A 12 13.37 2.79 6.44
C GLN A 12 12.44 3.03 7.62
N ASP A 13 12.77 2.45 8.78
CA ASP A 13 12.01 2.62 10.00
C ASP A 13 12.04 4.09 10.45
N ASP A 14 13.22 4.73 10.42
CA ASP A 14 13.40 6.15 10.74
C ASP A 14 12.61 7.06 9.79
N PHE A 15 12.57 6.74 8.49
CA PHE A 15 11.75 7.48 7.53
C PHE A 15 10.26 7.41 7.89
N LEU A 16 9.76 6.23 8.25
CA LEU A 16 8.35 6.05 8.59
C LEU A 16 8.00 6.76 9.91
N MET A 17 8.95 6.83 10.85
CA MET A 17 8.82 7.64 12.06
C MET A 17 8.83 9.14 11.78
N ASP A 18 9.71 9.63 10.89
CA ASP A 18 9.72 11.05 10.48
C ASP A 18 8.38 11.45 9.85
N LEU A 19 7.75 10.55 9.08
CA LEU A 19 6.39 10.77 8.56
C LEU A 19 5.33 10.83 9.67
N GLN A 20 5.37 9.92 10.64
CA GLN A 20 4.45 9.93 11.77
C GLN A 20 4.59 11.22 12.58
N ASN A 21 5.83 11.61 12.90
CA ASN A 21 6.16 12.83 13.64
C ASN A 21 5.80 14.10 12.86
N SER A 22 5.74 14.02 11.53
CA SER A 22 5.29 15.09 10.65
C SER A 22 3.77 15.10 10.41
N ASN A 23 3.00 14.36 11.22
CA ASN A 23 1.53 14.28 11.17
C ASN A 23 0.95 13.83 9.82
N TYR A 24 1.64 12.95 9.10
CA TYR A 24 1.07 12.32 7.93
C TYR A 24 -0.06 11.35 8.33
N SER A 25 -1.08 11.21 7.49
CA SER A 25 -2.18 10.28 7.78
C SER A 25 -1.71 8.82 7.81
N PRO A 26 -2.31 7.95 8.65
CA PRO A 26 -1.93 6.53 8.72
C PRO A 26 -1.97 5.81 7.37
N LEU A 27 -2.96 6.14 6.54
CA LEU A 27 -3.07 5.61 5.18
C LEU A 27 -1.87 6.02 4.30
N THR A 28 -1.41 7.26 4.45
CA THR A 28 -0.25 7.76 3.70
C THR A 28 1.02 7.05 4.14
N ILE A 29 1.25 6.91 5.44
CA ILE A 29 2.42 6.19 5.98
C ILE A 29 2.39 4.73 5.51
N HIS A 30 1.23 4.08 5.57
CA HIS A 30 1.05 2.73 5.05
C HIS A 30 1.34 2.61 3.54
N ASN A 31 0.92 3.59 2.75
CA ASN A 31 1.24 3.60 1.32
C ASN A 31 2.74 3.72 1.07
N TYR A 32 3.44 4.61 1.79
CA TYR A 32 4.90 4.72 1.72
C TYR A 32 5.59 3.42 2.15
N ALA A 33 5.22 2.87 3.32
CA ALA A 33 5.78 1.62 3.83
C ALA A 33 5.60 0.48 2.82
N ARG A 34 4.39 0.30 2.28
CA ARG A 34 4.10 -0.71 1.25
C ARG A 34 4.99 -0.55 0.03
N ASP A 35 5.07 0.67 -0.51
CA ASP A 35 5.78 0.94 -1.76
C ASP A 35 7.31 0.76 -1.59
N LEU A 36 7.87 1.17 -0.45
CA LEU A 36 9.29 0.98 -0.13
C LEU A 36 9.63 -0.49 0.14
N CYS A 37 8.76 -1.22 0.85
CA CYS A 37 8.91 -2.66 1.02
C CYS A 37 8.93 -3.39 -0.33
N ILE A 38 8.06 -3.03 -1.29
CA ILE A 38 8.10 -3.64 -2.63
C ILE A 38 9.42 -3.34 -3.34
N PHE A 39 9.98 -2.14 -3.19
CA PHE A 39 11.29 -1.82 -3.73
C PHE A 39 12.41 -2.62 -3.06
N ALA A 40 12.38 -2.77 -1.74
CA ALA A 40 13.33 -3.60 -0.99
C ALA A 40 13.27 -5.08 -1.44
N VAL A 41 12.06 -5.62 -1.66
CA VAL A 41 11.85 -6.96 -2.20
C VAL A 41 12.49 -7.10 -3.58
N PHE A 42 12.28 -6.13 -4.46
CA PHE A 42 12.89 -6.12 -5.79
C PHE A 42 14.42 -6.16 -5.73
N LEU A 43 15.03 -5.36 -4.85
CA LEU A 43 16.50 -5.35 -4.66
C LEU A 43 17.00 -6.69 -4.12
N ASN A 44 16.30 -7.26 -3.14
CA ASN A 44 16.64 -8.54 -2.53
C ASN A 44 16.66 -9.69 -3.57
N PHE A 45 15.62 -9.81 -4.40
CA PHE A 45 15.58 -10.85 -5.43
C PHE A 45 16.58 -10.63 -6.58
N ARG A 46 17.02 -9.39 -6.80
CA ARG A 46 18.09 -9.09 -7.76
C ARG A 46 19.49 -9.25 -7.20
N GLY A 47 19.64 -9.35 -5.87
CA GLY A 47 20.95 -9.34 -5.22
C GLY A 47 21.69 -8.02 -5.40
N VAL A 48 20.97 -6.89 -5.43
CA VAL A 48 21.56 -5.55 -5.53
C VAL A 48 21.46 -4.88 -4.17
N GLU A 49 22.60 -4.48 -3.60
CA GLU A 49 22.60 -3.69 -2.36
C GLU A 49 22.07 -2.28 -2.62
N PHE A 50 21.46 -1.68 -1.60
CA PHE A 50 20.88 -0.34 -1.73
C PHE A 50 21.91 0.71 -2.19
N LYS A 51 23.15 0.62 -1.71
CA LYS A 51 24.23 1.57 -2.05
C LYS A 51 24.65 1.53 -3.53
N ASP A 52 24.43 0.39 -4.18
CA ASP A 52 24.83 0.15 -5.58
C ASP A 52 23.70 0.38 -6.58
N VAL A 53 22.53 0.86 -6.11
CA VAL A 53 21.37 1.08 -6.98
C VAL A 53 21.71 2.11 -8.05
N SER A 54 21.60 1.69 -9.30
CA SER A 54 21.85 2.56 -10.45
C SER A 54 20.56 3.03 -11.13
N LYS A 55 20.68 4.01 -12.03
CA LYS A 55 19.56 4.42 -12.92
C LYS A 55 19.03 3.24 -13.76
N LYS A 56 19.90 2.27 -14.09
CA LYS A 56 19.52 1.04 -14.80
C LYS A 56 18.58 0.19 -13.94
N ASP A 57 18.84 0.08 -12.64
CA ASP A 57 17.98 -0.68 -11.72
C ASP A 57 16.63 -0.01 -11.52
N ILE A 58 16.57 1.33 -11.50
CA ILE A 58 15.28 2.06 -11.52
C ILE A 58 14.50 1.76 -12.81
N SER A 59 15.16 1.69 -13.96
CA SER A 59 14.51 1.31 -15.22
C SER A 59 14.00 -0.14 -15.19
N MET A 60 14.79 -1.06 -14.61
CA MET A 60 14.38 -2.45 -14.41
C MET A 60 13.21 -2.57 -13.44
N TYR A 61 13.20 -1.75 -12.39
CA TYR A 61 12.12 -1.70 -11.42
C TYR A 61 10.79 -1.27 -12.06
N LYS A 62 10.81 -0.31 -12.98
CA LYS A 62 9.62 0.04 -13.79
C LYS A 62 9.09 -1.16 -14.57
N GLY A 63 9.99 -1.90 -15.24
CA GLY A 63 9.64 -3.12 -15.98
C GLY A 63 9.05 -4.20 -15.08
N TYR A 64 9.65 -4.39 -13.91
CA TYR A 64 9.20 -5.31 -12.87
C TYR A 64 7.78 -5.01 -12.37
N LEU A 65 7.47 -3.73 -12.11
CA LEU A 65 6.14 -3.31 -11.69
C LEU A 65 5.12 -3.45 -12.83
N LYS A 66 5.50 -3.10 -14.07
CA LYS A 66 4.65 -3.22 -15.25
C LYS A 66 4.33 -4.68 -15.59
N ALA A 67 5.25 -5.60 -15.34
CA ALA A 67 5.04 -7.04 -15.52
C ALA A 67 4.25 -7.69 -14.37
N GLY A 68 4.05 -6.98 -13.25
CA GLY A 68 3.34 -7.52 -12.09
C GLY A 68 4.17 -8.52 -11.26
N GLU A 69 5.49 -8.59 -11.47
CA GLU A 69 6.36 -9.58 -10.82
C GLU A 69 6.46 -9.37 -9.29
N HIS A 70 6.29 -8.14 -8.81
CA HIS A 70 6.21 -7.79 -7.39
C HIS A 70 5.23 -8.64 -6.57
N LEU A 71 4.13 -9.09 -7.18
CA LEU A 71 3.16 -9.95 -6.49
C LEU A 71 3.71 -11.36 -6.26
N LYS A 72 4.46 -11.90 -7.23
CA LYS A 72 5.02 -13.25 -7.14
C LYS A 72 6.15 -13.31 -6.12
N ASP A 73 7.00 -12.29 -6.12
CA ASP A 73 8.13 -12.19 -5.20
C ASP A 73 7.68 -11.91 -3.77
N LEU A 74 6.65 -11.08 -3.58
CA LEU A 74 6.03 -10.90 -2.27
C LEU A 74 5.43 -12.22 -1.74
N ASP A 75 4.81 -13.02 -2.61
CA ASP A 75 4.30 -14.34 -2.23
C ASP A 75 5.43 -15.33 -1.90
N ARG A 76 6.58 -15.23 -2.57
CA ARG A 76 7.77 -16.04 -2.24
C ARG A 76 8.28 -15.71 -0.84
N ILE A 77 8.45 -14.42 -0.52
CA ILE A 77 8.90 -13.98 0.81
C ILE A 77 7.92 -14.40 1.90
N ARG A 78 6.61 -14.26 1.66
CA ARG A 78 5.59 -14.73 2.60
C ARG A 78 5.71 -16.23 2.86
N LYS A 79 5.92 -17.05 1.82
CA LYS A 79 6.10 -18.50 1.96
C LYS A 79 7.37 -18.87 2.72
N GLU A 80 8.49 -18.21 2.43
CA GLU A 80 9.75 -18.42 3.15
C GLU A 80 9.61 -18.09 4.63
N PHE A 81 8.91 -17.00 4.95
CA PHE A 81 8.64 -16.60 6.32
C PHE A 81 7.80 -17.64 7.08
N VAL A 82 6.68 -18.10 6.50
CA VAL A 82 5.81 -19.12 7.13
C VAL A 82 6.59 -20.39 7.44
N LYS A 83 7.47 -20.82 6.53
CA LYS A 83 8.37 -21.96 6.75
C LYS A 83 9.34 -21.72 7.90
N ASN A 84 9.98 -20.55 7.94
CA ASN A 84 11.00 -20.22 8.93
C ASN A 84 10.44 -19.95 10.34
N ALA A 85 9.20 -19.48 10.42
CA ALA A 85 8.50 -19.20 11.68
C ALA A 85 7.85 -20.44 12.32
N GLY A 86 7.79 -21.57 11.61
CA GLY A 86 7.15 -22.81 12.11
C GLY A 86 5.63 -22.69 12.29
N ILE A 87 4.99 -21.71 11.65
CA ILE A 87 3.56 -21.45 11.74
C ILE A 87 2.85 -22.35 10.72
N GLN A 88 2.02 -23.29 11.18
CA GLN A 88 1.16 -24.08 10.28
C GLN A 88 0.04 -23.17 9.73
N ALA A 89 -0.15 -23.20 8.42
CA ALA A 89 -1.28 -22.52 7.79
C ALA A 89 -2.60 -23.09 8.35
N ILE A 90 -3.47 -22.23 8.89
CA ILE A 90 -4.82 -22.63 9.27
C ILE A 90 -5.63 -22.73 7.98
N SER A 91 -5.87 -23.95 7.52
CA SER A 91 -6.78 -24.18 6.40
C SER A 91 -8.21 -23.87 6.83
N GLY A 92 -8.88 -22.98 6.10
CA GLY A 92 -10.33 -22.78 6.23
C GLY A 92 -10.83 -21.52 6.94
N ALA A 93 -10.00 -20.57 7.36
CA ALA A 93 -10.49 -19.28 7.82
C ALA A 93 -10.93 -18.40 6.63
N LYS A 94 -12.25 -18.19 6.45
CA LYS A 94 -12.75 -17.12 5.58
C LYS A 94 -12.26 -15.79 6.16
N ALA A 95 -11.61 -14.98 5.32
CA ALA A 95 -11.19 -13.64 5.71
C ALA A 95 -12.43 -12.82 6.07
N ALA A 96 -12.43 -12.22 7.27
CA ALA A 96 -13.41 -11.21 7.63
C ALA A 96 -13.32 -10.08 6.60
N SER A 97 -14.47 -9.74 6.02
CA SER A 97 -14.67 -8.67 5.03
C SER A 97 -14.87 -7.32 5.71
N ASP A 98 -14.26 -7.10 6.88
CA ASP A 98 -14.62 -5.97 7.72
C ASP A 98 -13.74 -4.74 7.41
N ASP A 99 -14.46 -3.66 7.13
CA ASP A 99 -14.02 -2.28 7.20
C ASP A 99 -13.56 -1.97 8.62
N LEU A 100 -12.26 -2.05 8.86
CA LEU A 100 -11.67 -1.65 10.13
C LEU A 100 -11.29 -0.16 10.07
N SER A 101 -12.29 0.70 10.30
CA SER A 101 -12.08 1.84 11.19
C SER A 101 -12.13 1.28 12.61
N ASP A 102 -10.99 1.17 13.29
CA ASP A 102 -11.01 0.80 14.69
C ASP A 102 -10.22 1.82 15.50
N ASP A 103 -10.98 2.46 16.38
CA ASP A 103 -10.55 3.39 17.41
C ASP A 103 -9.78 2.61 18.50
N THR A 104 -8.82 3.30 19.09
CA THR A 104 -7.96 2.90 20.22
C THR A 104 -8.62 2.03 21.29
N ASP A 105 -8.04 0.86 21.58
CA ASP A 105 -7.66 0.44 22.93
C ASP A 105 -6.64 -0.72 22.87
N MET A 106 -5.49 -0.60 23.57
CA MET A 106 -4.48 -1.67 23.63
C MET A 106 -3.87 -1.75 25.02
N GLY A 107 -4.37 -2.71 25.80
CA GLY A 107 -3.83 -3.13 27.09
C GLY A 107 -2.39 -3.64 27.00
N ALA A 108 -1.60 -3.23 27.97
CA ALA A 108 -0.15 -3.40 28.04
C ALA A 108 0.31 -4.83 28.39
N MET A 109 1.44 -5.26 27.82
CA MET A 109 2.34 -6.24 28.43
C MET A 109 3.80 -5.89 28.09
N ASN A 110 4.63 -5.69 29.12
CA ASN A 110 5.99 -5.16 29.03
C ASN A 110 7.06 -6.24 28.74
N THR A 111 7.99 -5.96 27.82
CA THR A 111 9.37 -6.47 27.84
C THR A 111 10.36 -5.38 27.40
N PRO A 112 11.60 -5.36 27.90
CA PRO A 112 12.49 -4.19 27.79
C PRO A 112 13.29 -4.23 26.47
N SER A 113 12.87 -3.42 25.50
CA SER A 113 13.71 -3.00 24.35
C SER A 113 14.19 -1.57 24.58
N LYS A 114 15.40 -1.23 24.12
CA LYS A 114 16.00 0.11 24.26
C LYS A 114 15.28 1.21 23.46
N ALA A 115 14.34 0.85 22.58
CA ALA A 115 13.49 1.80 21.86
C ALA A 115 12.22 2.11 22.69
N PRO A 116 11.68 3.34 22.63
CA PRO A 116 10.41 3.66 23.28
C PRO A 116 9.32 2.65 22.85
N VAL A 117 8.54 2.15 23.81
CA VAL A 117 7.51 1.11 23.58
C VAL A 117 6.51 1.51 22.48
N PHE A 118 6.26 2.80 22.32
CA PHE A 118 5.44 3.40 21.27
C PHE A 118 5.99 3.18 19.85
N GLU A 119 7.32 3.22 19.67
CA GLU A 119 7.94 3.11 18.35
C GLU A 119 7.80 1.68 17.79
N VAL A 120 8.02 0.70 18.67
CA VAL A 120 7.97 -0.72 18.31
C VAL A 120 6.54 -1.15 17.96
N SER A 121 5.55 -0.71 18.73
CA SER A 121 4.14 -1.06 18.50
C SER A 121 3.61 -0.48 17.19
N PHE A 122 3.96 0.77 16.88
CA PHE A 122 3.58 1.41 15.63
C PHE A 122 4.17 0.67 14.42
N LEU A 123 5.49 0.50 14.35
CA LEU A 123 6.14 -0.14 13.20
C LEU A 123 5.70 -1.59 13.03
N GLU A 124 5.52 -2.33 14.13
CA GLU A 124 5.01 -3.70 14.06
C GLU A 124 3.61 -3.74 13.44
N SER A 125 2.69 -2.88 13.89
CA SER A 125 1.34 -2.79 13.31
C SER A 125 1.37 -2.46 11.81
N LEU A 126 2.26 -1.53 11.43
CA LEU A 126 2.42 -1.05 10.07
C LEU A 126 2.93 -2.16 9.13
N TYR A 127 3.99 -2.87 9.54
CA TYR A 127 4.54 -3.95 8.74
C TYR A 127 3.64 -5.18 8.69
N ASN A 128 2.92 -5.47 9.76
CA ASN A 128 1.87 -6.48 9.74
C ASN A 128 0.77 -6.10 8.73
N ARG A 129 0.44 -4.82 8.55
CA ARG A 129 -0.51 -4.39 7.51
C ARG A 129 0.07 -4.54 6.10
N VAL A 130 1.34 -4.21 5.90
CA VAL A 130 2.03 -4.29 4.58
C VAL A 130 2.19 -5.73 4.11
N TYR A 131 2.76 -6.59 4.95
CA TYR A 131 3.00 -7.98 4.59
C TYR A 131 1.77 -8.88 4.78
N GLY A 132 0.68 -8.33 5.34
CA GLY A 132 -0.45 -9.08 5.87
C GLY A 132 -0.09 -9.65 7.24
N SER A 133 -1.07 -9.99 8.08
CA SER A 133 -0.78 -10.79 9.28
C SER A 133 0.02 -12.01 8.81
N LEU A 134 1.30 -12.03 9.17
CA LEU A 134 2.30 -12.94 8.66
C LEU A 134 1.89 -14.38 9.05
N GLY A 135 1.05 -15.02 8.23
CA GLY A 135 0.61 -16.41 8.39
C GLY A 135 -0.89 -16.73 8.33
N ILE A 136 -1.84 -15.78 8.19
CA ILE A 136 -3.26 -16.11 8.48
C ILE A 136 -4.12 -16.42 7.25
N PHE A 137 -3.69 -16.09 6.03
CA PHE A 137 -4.55 -16.28 4.85
C PHE A 137 -3.89 -17.11 3.75
N GLU A 138 -4.49 -18.26 3.44
CA GLU A 138 -4.18 -19.10 2.27
C GLU A 138 -4.32 -18.33 0.94
N ARG A 139 -5.03 -17.18 0.96
CA ARG A 139 -5.26 -16.32 -0.20
C ARG A 139 -4.83 -14.89 0.12
N PRO A 140 -4.16 -14.21 -0.84
CA PRO A 140 -3.87 -12.78 -0.70
C PRO A 140 -5.18 -12.00 -0.53
N MET A 141 -5.16 -10.93 0.26
CA MET A 141 -6.31 -10.05 0.58
C MET A 141 -7.01 -9.43 -0.65
N ASN A 142 -6.57 -9.71 -1.88
CA ASN A 142 -7.24 -9.27 -3.09
C ASN A 142 -6.92 -10.19 -4.29
N THR A 143 -7.61 -11.32 -4.39
CA THR A 143 -7.53 -12.23 -5.56
C THR A 143 -8.02 -11.55 -6.84
N ASN A 144 -9.00 -10.64 -6.75
CA ASN A 144 -9.59 -9.94 -7.89
C ASN A 144 -8.70 -8.82 -8.46
N ALA A 145 -7.83 -8.21 -7.64
CA ALA A 145 -6.83 -7.25 -8.10
C ALA A 145 -5.67 -7.89 -8.89
N ARG A 146 -5.49 -9.23 -8.82
CA ARG A 146 -4.50 -9.97 -9.60
C ARG A 146 -4.99 -10.27 -11.02
N LYS A 147 -5.47 -9.26 -11.75
CA LYS A 147 -5.60 -9.40 -13.20
C LYS A 147 -4.20 -9.60 -13.80
N LYS A 148 -4.07 -10.41 -14.86
CA LYS A 148 -2.77 -10.67 -15.53
C LYS A 148 -2.07 -9.40 -16.06
N SER A 149 -2.76 -8.27 -16.11
CA SER A 149 -2.19 -6.95 -16.41
C SER A 149 -1.48 -6.41 -15.17
N GLY A 150 -0.20 -6.06 -15.28
CA GLY A 150 0.54 -5.42 -14.19
C GLY A 150 0.00 -4.03 -13.82
N LEU A 151 0.76 -3.29 -13.00
CA LEU A 151 0.31 -2.03 -12.43
C LEU A 151 0.08 -0.95 -13.49
N ASP A 152 -0.93 -0.09 -13.25
CA ASP A 152 -1.15 1.08 -14.08
C ASP A 152 -0.04 2.12 -13.87
N VAL A 153 0.11 3.03 -14.84
CA VAL A 153 1.20 4.02 -14.84
C VAL A 153 1.14 4.92 -13.60
N ASN A 154 -0.06 5.26 -13.12
CA ASN A 154 -0.22 6.10 -11.93
C ASN A 154 0.23 5.37 -10.66
N SER A 155 -0.08 4.08 -10.51
CA SER A 155 0.42 3.27 -9.40
C SER A 155 1.93 3.15 -9.43
N ILE A 156 2.52 2.92 -10.62
CA ILE A 156 3.98 2.88 -10.78
C ILE A 156 4.60 4.22 -10.40
N ASN A 157 4.03 5.33 -10.86
CA ASN A 157 4.52 6.67 -10.52
C ASN A 157 4.34 7.00 -9.02
N ARG A 158 3.29 6.50 -8.36
CA ARG A 158 3.15 6.60 -6.90
C ARG A 158 4.31 5.89 -6.21
N MET A 159 4.61 4.65 -6.60
CA MET A 159 5.71 3.89 -6.02
C MET A 159 7.08 4.54 -6.25
N LEU A 160 7.32 5.07 -7.45
CA LEU A 160 8.54 5.84 -7.75
C LEU A 160 8.61 7.13 -6.93
N SER A 161 7.47 7.78 -6.68
CA SER A 161 7.40 8.95 -5.81
C SER A 161 7.72 8.59 -4.35
N SER A 162 7.29 7.43 -3.87
CA SER A 162 7.66 6.90 -2.56
C SER A 162 9.18 6.72 -2.42
N VAL A 163 9.84 6.16 -3.45
CA VAL A 163 11.31 6.07 -3.51
C VAL A 163 11.95 7.45 -3.50
N ARG A 164 11.44 8.42 -4.28
CA ARG A 164 11.96 9.80 -4.27
C ARG A 164 11.85 10.47 -2.91
N SER A 165 10.70 10.35 -2.23
CA SER A 165 10.49 10.95 -0.91
C SER A 165 11.45 10.36 0.12
N TYR A 166 11.64 9.04 0.08
CA TYR A 166 12.62 8.37 0.93
C TYR A 166 14.06 8.82 0.65
N LEU A 167 14.47 8.94 -0.62
CA LEU A 167 15.79 9.49 -0.97
C LEU A 167 15.96 10.94 -0.50
N LYS A 168 14.91 11.77 -0.58
CA LYS A 168 14.92 13.13 -0.04
C LYS A 168 15.06 13.16 1.48
N PHE A 169 14.38 12.25 2.18
CA PHE A 169 14.55 12.07 3.62
C PHE A 169 16.00 11.74 3.97
N ARG A 170 16.62 10.80 3.25
CA ARG A 170 18.03 10.44 3.47
C ARG A 170 18.94 11.65 3.32
N VAL A 171 18.74 12.47 2.28
CA VAL A 171 19.48 13.73 2.10
C VAL A 171 19.21 14.72 3.26
N LYS A 172 17.96 14.88 3.69
CA LYS A 172 17.58 15.75 4.82
C LYS A 172 18.27 15.34 6.12
N TRP A 173 18.57 14.05 6.28
CA TRP A 173 19.19 13.47 7.48
C TRP A 173 20.68 13.17 7.30
N ASP A 174 21.32 13.73 6.26
CA ASP A 174 22.75 13.55 5.96
C ASP A 174 23.19 12.07 5.81
N LEU A 175 22.28 11.21 5.33
CA LEU A 175 22.50 9.79 5.08
C LEU A 175 22.99 9.52 3.65
N GLU A 176 23.77 8.46 3.47
CA GLU A 176 24.27 8.05 2.15
C GLU A 176 23.14 7.74 1.17
N ILE A 177 23.24 8.23 -0.06
CA ILE A 177 22.30 7.93 -1.15
C ILE A 177 23.00 7.30 -2.35
N PRO A 178 22.42 6.26 -2.98
CA PRO A 178 23.01 5.62 -4.16
C PRO A 178 22.85 6.46 -5.43
N LEU A 179 21.77 7.24 -5.50
CA LEU A 179 21.51 8.19 -6.57
C LEU A 179 20.66 9.36 -6.07
N PRO A 180 20.74 10.54 -6.72
CA PRO A 180 19.87 11.67 -6.43
C PRO A 180 18.39 11.33 -6.62
N ALA A 181 17.51 11.89 -5.79
CA ALA A 181 16.07 11.68 -5.90
C ALA A 181 15.53 12.05 -7.29
N ASP A 182 16.05 13.10 -7.91
CA ASP A 182 15.62 13.56 -9.23
C ASP A 182 16.01 12.60 -10.37
N ALA A 183 17.00 11.73 -10.15
CA ALA A 183 17.38 10.70 -11.12
C ALA A 183 16.37 9.53 -11.21
N VAL A 184 15.41 9.44 -10.28
CA VAL A 184 14.34 8.43 -10.34
C VAL A 184 13.26 8.90 -11.31
N ASP A 185 13.44 8.74 -12.62
CA ASP A 185 12.48 9.25 -13.61
C ASP A 185 11.08 8.62 -13.48
N MET A 186 10.03 9.39 -13.79
CA MET A 186 8.65 8.88 -13.83
C MET A 186 8.35 8.16 -15.15
N MET A 187 7.32 7.31 -15.17
CA MET A 187 6.78 6.75 -16.41
C MET A 187 5.82 7.74 -17.07
N LYS A 188 5.92 7.86 -18.40
CA LYS A 188 4.98 8.64 -19.20
C LYS A 188 3.66 7.88 -19.30
N GLY A 189 2.59 8.48 -18.79
CA GLY A 189 1.24 7.93 -18.90
C GLY A 189 0.50 8.47 -20.11
N GLU A 190 -0.39 7.66 -20.66
CA GLU A 190 -1.37 8.14 -21.64
C GLU A 190 -2.31 9.13 -20.97
N LYS A 191 -2.61 10.25 -21.66
CA LYS A 191 -3.59 11.21 -21.18
C LYS A 191 -4.97 10.56 -21.25
N ARG A 192 -5.59 10.31 -20.10
CA ARG A 192 -6.98 9.86 -20.07
C ARG A 192 -7.88 11.00 -20.54
N VAL A 193 -8.66 10.74 -21.58
CA VAL A 193 -9.75 11.64 -21.97
C VAL A 193 -10.76 11.63 -20.82
N LYS A 194 -11.10 12.80 -20.28
CA LYS A 194 -12.14 12.93 -19.27
C LYS A 194 -13.45 12.46 -19.90
N LYS A 195 -13.96 11.31 -19.47
CA LYS A 195 -15.29 10.85 -19.84
C LYS A 195 -16.29 11.59 -18.95
N VAL A 196 -16.84 12.67 -19.46
CA VAL A 196 -17.96 13.36 -18.81
C VAL A 196 -19.23 12.73 -19.36
N ALA A 197 -20.09 12.24 -18.47
CA ALA A 197 -21.39 11.69 -18.84
C ALA A 197 -22.29 12.79 -19.40
N SER A 198 -23.23 12.43 -20.29
CA SER A 198 -24.22 13.39 -20.78
C SER A 198 -25.18 13.78 -19.65
N LEU A 199 -25.88 14.91 -19.79
CA LEU A 199 -26.92 15.30 -18.82
C LEU A 199 -27.98 14.21 -18.67
N GLN A 200 -28.37 13.57 -19.78
CA GLN A 200 -29.36 12.49 -19.78
C GLN A 200 -28.88 11.27 -18.99
N ASP A 201 -27.63 10.85 -19.20
CA ASP A 201 -27.04 9.73 -18.45
C ASP A 201 -26.94 10.04 -16.94
N LEU A 202 -26.65 11.30 -16.60
CA LEU A 202 -26.56 11.75 -15.21
C LEU A 202 -27.93 11.78 -14.54
N THR A 203 -28.96 12.30 -15.24
CA THR A 203 -30.34 12.27 -14.73
C THR A 203 -30.81 10.82 -14.55
N ALA A 204 -30.61 9.97 -15.55
CA ALA A 204 -30.96 8.55 -15.46
C ALA A 204 -30.25 7.86 -14.28
N LEU A 205 -28.95 8.15 -14.05
CA LEU A 205 -28.21 7.61 -12.91
C LEU A 205 -28.75 8.09 -11.56
N ILE A 206 -29.11 9.37 -11.44
CA ILE A 206 -29.63 9.94 -10.20
C ILE A 206 -31.01 9.35 -9.87
N GLU A 207 -31.84 9.10 -10.88
CA GLU A 207 -33.21 8.61 -10.71
C GLU A 207 -33.30 7.09 -10.65
N SER A 208 -32.26 6.37 -11.10
CA SER A 208 -32.23 4.90 -11.15
C SER A 208 -32.58 4.19 -9.84
N PRO A 209 -32.27 4.70 -8.62
CA PRO A 209 -32.67 4.03 -7.39
C PRO A 209 -34.19 3.80 -7.27
N LEU A 210 -35.02 4.66 -7.86
CA LEU A 210 -36.48 4.47 -7.85
C LEU A 210 -36.95 3.31 -8.74
N GLU A 211 -36.15 2.91 -9.72
CA GLU A 211 -36.49 1.82 -10.64
C GLU A 211 -35.94 0.46 -10.16
N PHE A 212 -34.74 0.46 -9.57
CA PHE A 212 -34.00 -0.77 -9.27
C PHE A 212 -34.08 -1.23 -7.81
N GLU A 213 -34.41 -0.35 -6.86
CA GLU A 213 -34.52 -0.73 -5.45
C GLU A 213 -35.90 -1.31 -5.13
N SER A 214 -35.92 -2.48 -4.48
CA SER A 214 -37.18 -3.14 -4.09
C SER A 214 -37.89 -2.47 -2.91
N ASP A 215 -37.13 -1.80 -2.03
CA ASP A 215 -37.66 -1.08 -0.86
C ASP A 215 -37.69 0.43 -1.15
N GLU A 216 -38.88 1.00 -1.11
CA GLU A 216 -39.13 2.43 -1.34
C GLU A 216 -38.30 3.35 -0.43
N ARG A 217 -38.10 2.97 0.85
CA ARG A 217 -37.30 3.78 1.78
C ARG A 217 -35.82 3.79 1.39
N VAL A 218 -35.32 2.66 0.91
CA VAL A 218 -33.94 2.53 0.40
C VAL A 218 -33.80 3.32 -0.90
N ALA A 219 -34.79 3.26 -1.78
CA ALA A 219 -34.83 3.99 -3.04
C ALA A 219 -34.72 5.52 -2.82
N ILE A 220 -35.56 6.07 -1.94
CA ILE A 220 -35.56 7.50 -1.61
C ILE A 220 -34.24 7.92 -0.97
N ARG A 221 -33.70 7.11 -0.03
CA ARG A 221 -32.41 7.39 0.61
C ARG A 221 -31.29 7.44 -0.42
N ASN A 222 -31.18 6.42 -1.27
CA ASN A 222 -30.11 6.30 -2.26
C ASN A 222 -30.20 7.43 -3.31
N ARG A 223 -31.41 7.77 -3.77
CA ARG A 223 -31.64 8.93 -4.65
C ARG A 223 -31.20 10.24 -4.00
N CYS A 224 -31.64 10.50 -2.77
CA CYS A 224 -31.26 11.71 -2.02
C CYS A 224 -29.74 11.82 -1.86
N MET A 225 -29.06 10.71 -1.58
CA MET A 225 -27.59 10.67 -1.54
C MET A 225 -26.97 11.06 -2.88
N LEU A 226 -27.44 10.50 -4.01
CA LEU A 226 -26.94 10.85 -5.34
C LEU A 226 -27.18 12.32 -5.69
N GLU A 227 -28.36 12.85 -5.40
CA GLU A 227 -28.70 14.26 -5.62
C GLU A 227 -27.80 15.18 -4.80
N MET A 228 -27.61 14.89 -3.51
CA MET A 228 -26.73 15.67 -2.62
C MET A 228 -25.29 15.66 -3.11
N LEU A 229 -24.76 14.50 -3.50
CA LEU A 229 -23.40 14.37 -4.02
C LEU A 229 -23.21 15.17 -5.31
N PHE A 230 -24.19 15.12 -6.22
CA PHE A 230 -24.12 15.84 -7.49
C PHE A 230 -24.27 17.35 -7.29
N ALA A 231 -25.18 17.79 -6.42
CA ALA A 231 -25.42 19.20 -6.14
C ALA A 231 -24.26 19.87 -5.39
N SER A 232 -23.64 19.16 -4.44
CA SER A 232 -22.57 19.71 -3.59
C SER A 232 -21.16 19.44 -4.12
N GLY A 233 -20.97 18.45 -4.97
CA GLY A 233 -19.64 17.98 -5.40
C GLY A 233 -18.85 17.28 -4.30
N MET A 234 -19.51 16.84 -3.21
CA MET A 234 -18.89 16.03 -2.18
C MET A 234 -18.37 14.69 -2.75
N ARG A 235 -17.25 14.21 -2.19
CA ARG A 235 -16.67 12.91 -2.55
C ARG A 235 -17.18 11.84 -1.59
N ILE A 236 -17.43 10.64 -2.12
CA ILE A 236 -17.76 9.42 -1.37
C ILE A 236 -16.48 8.69 -0.98
#